data_AF-A0A1I0KFW1-F1
#
_entry.id   AF-A0A1I0KFW1-F1
#
_cell.length_a   1.000
_cell.length_b   1.000
_cell.length_c   1.000
_cell.angle_alpha   90.00
_cell.angle_beta   90.00
_cell.angle_gamma   90.00
#
_symmetry.space_group_name_H-M   'P 1'
#
loop_
_entity.id
_entity.type
_entity.pdbx_description
1 polymer ?
#
loop_
_entity_poly.entity_id
_entity_poly.type
_entity_poly.pdbx_seq_one_letter_code
_entity_poly.pdbx_strand_id
1 'polypeptide(L)'
;MAYGINAGGDPEFERQMRERIIAAALEMNGGGSNFSTFKNSRCNPQYWNRTNNGGFELKNGVSPSAAIRDIFVNGRLYAFECAMAMVMILYKATIDMIGEGAFDRYFQNLFLWDWSYDDNLRLITTFNPSERTPGDVVYFKNPDHDPDKQEWQGENAIMLGPDRYYGHGLGIKTEEAMIASLNRERVPGSRISAYLSDEALHPDFAYIQSLGQSRAVRKTNGPRTAIYSRIGCKTYIK
;
A
#
# COMPACT_ATOMS: atom_id res chain seq x y z
N MET A 1 23.99 -14.10 13.75
CA MET A 1 23.12 -13.48 14.78
C MET A 1 22.43 -12.29 14.14
N ALA A 2 21.15 -12.44 13.82
CA ALA A 2 20.27 -11.34 13.43
C ALA A 2 19.18 -11.26 14.51
N TYR A 3 19.04 -10.10 15.12
CA TYR A 3 18.04 -9.82 16.14
C TYR A 3 16.66 -9.79 15.48
N GLY A 4 15.98 -10.93 15.49
CA GLY A 4 14.55 -11.00 15.19
C GLY A 4 13.78 -10.33 16.32
N ILE A 5 13.30 -9.11 16.08
CA ILE A 5 12.26 -8.50 16.91
C ILE A 5 11.05 -9.45 16.84
N ASN A 6 10.57 -9.87 18.02
CA ASN A 6 9.48 -10.82 18.20
C ASN A 6 8.31 -10.58 17.24
N ALA A 7 7.95 -11.64 16.51
CA ALA A 7 6.70 -11.83 15.80
C ALA A 7 5.50 -11.77 16.78
N GLY A 8 5.06 -10.56 17.10
CA GLY A 8 3.92 -10.31 17.99
C GLY A 8 2.56 -10.22 17.28
N GLY A 9 2.53 -10.39 15.96
CA GLY A 9 1.31 -10.37 15.17
C GLY A 9 0.60 -11.72 15.17
N ASP A 10 -0.73 -11.70 15.14
CA ASP A 10 -1.54 -12.90 14.96
C ASP A 10 -1.34 -13.47 13.54
N PRO A 11 -0.87 -14.73 13.37
CA PRO A 11 -0.72 -15.35 12.05
C PRO A 11 -2.02 -15.40 11.25
N GLU A 12 -3.16 -15.45 11.94
CA GLU A 12 -4.48 -15.36 11.32
C GLU A 12 -4.71 -13.99 10.68
N PHE A 13 -4.29 -12.91 11.36
CA PHE A 13 -4.40 -11.55 10.86
C PHE A 13 -3.54 -11.34 9.62
N GLU A 14 -2.29 -11.80 9.65
CA GLU A 14 -1.41 -11.74 8.47
C GLU A 14 -2.04 -12.47 7.28
N ARG A 15 -2.50 -13.71 7.47
CA ARG A 15 -3.11 -14.49 6.38
C ARG A 15 -4.32 -13.77 5.78
N GLN A 16 -5.23 -13.28 6.62
CA GLN A 16 -6.40 -12.52 6.16
C GLN A 16 -6.00 -11.23 5.44
N MET A 17 -5.00 -10.50 5.95
CA MET A 17 -4.54 -9.26 5.30
C MET A 17 -3.95 -9.54 3.92
N ARG A 18 -3.17 -10.61 3.75
CA ARG A 18 -2.66 -11.06 2.45
C ARG A 18 -3.80 -11.39 1.48
N GLU A 19 -4.84 -12.09 1.95
CA GLU A 19 -6.04 -12.36 1.16
C GLU A 19 -6.75 -11.04 0.75
N ARG A 20 -6.80 -10.04 1.63
CA ARG A 20 -7.37 -8.70 1.30
C ARG A 20 -6.53 -7.92 0.30
N ILE A 21 -5.20 -8.00 0.36
CA ILE A 21 -4.31 -7.39 -0.64
C ILE A 21 -4.58 -8.00 -2.02
N ILE A 22 -4.64 -9.33 -2.09
CA ILE A 22 -4.96 -10.05 -3.33
C ILE A 22 -6.35 -9.65 -3.84
N ALA A 23 -7.36 -9.63 -2.96
CA ALA A 23 -8.72 -9.24 -3.32
C ALA A 23 -8.77 -7.80 -3.87
N ALA A 24 -8.09 -6.85 -3.23
CA ALA A 24 -8.01 -5.46 -3.69
C ALA A 24 -7.30 -5.33 -5.05
N ALA A 25 -6.24 -6.12 -5.31
CA ALA A 25 -5.60 -6.16 -6.61
C ALA A 25 -6.55 -6.67 -7.72
N LEU A 26 -7.32 -7.72 -7.43
CA LEU A 26 -8.34 -8.25 -8.34
C LEU A 26 -9.48 -7.25 -8.58
N GLU A 27 -9.94 -6.56 -7.54
CA GLU A 27 -10.94 -5.48 -7.64
C GLU A 27 -10.42 -4.34 -8.52
N MET A 28 -9.17 -3.90 -8.33
CA MET A 28 -8.58 -2.84 -9.15
C MET A 28 -8.46 -3.26 -10.63
N ASN A 29 -8.02 -4.49 -10.90
CA ASN A 29 -7.96 -5.04 -12.26
C ASN A 29 -9.33 -5.03 -12.97
N GLY A 30 -10.42 -5.27 -12.23
CA GLY A 30 -11.78 -5.25 -12.76
C GLY A 30 -12.50 -3.91 -12.69
N GLY A 31 -12.02 -2.97 -11.86
CA GLY A 31 -12.70 -1.72 -11.50
C GLY A 31 -12.61 -0.60 -12.54
N GLY A 32 -11.83 -0.80 -13.60
CA GLY A 32 -11.75 0.10 -14.75
C GLY A 32 -10.94 1.38 -14.53
N SER A 33 -10.07 1.41 -13.51
CA SER A 33 -8.98 2.40 -13.46
C SER A 33 -7.96 2.10 -14.56
N ASN A 34 -7.42 3.15 -15.16
CA ASN A 34 -6.46 3.02 -16.27
C ASN A 34 -5.06 3.39 -15.82
N PHE A 35 -4.05 2.76 -16.40
CA PHE A 35 -2.70 3.27 -16.30
C PHE A 35 -2.60 4.66 -16.92
N SER A 36 -1.83 5.54 -16.30
CA SER A 36 -1.43 6.83 -16.85
C SER A 36 -0.16 7.32 -16.19
N THR A 37 0.68 8.02 -16.97
CA THR A 37 1.78 8.79 -16.40
C THR A 37 1.29 9.91 -15.49
N PHE A 38 2.14 10.40 -14.59
CA PHE A 38 1.82 11.54 -13.72
C PHE A 38 1.29 12.76 -14.48
N LYS A 39 1.88 13.06 -15.64
CA LYS A 39 1.47 14.19 -16.48
C LYS A 39 0.00 14.13 -16.89
N ASN A 40 -0.51 12.93 -17.15
CA ASN A 40 -1.86 12.69 -17.64
C ASN A 40 -2.80 12.08 -16.59
N SER A 41 -2.33 11.95 -15.34
CA SER A 41 -3.11 11.33 -14.26
C SER A 41 -4.44 12.05 -14.05
N ARG A 42 -5.41 11.35 -13.47
CA ARG A 42 -6.73 11.89 -13.16
C ARG A 42 -7.33 11.18 -11.97
N CYS A 43 -8.14 11.91 -11.21
CA CYS A 43 -8.82 11.41 -10.02
C CYS A 43 -10.23 12.00 -9.94
N ASN A 44 -11.10 11.37 -9.15
CA ASN A 44 -12.41 11.93 -8.88
C ASN A 44 -12.27 13.25 -8.07
N PRO A 45 -12.69 14.40 -8.64
CA PRO A 45 -12.55 15.68 -7.96
C PRO A 45 -13.48 15.82 -6.75
N GLN A 46 -14.41 14.89 -6.51
CA GLN A 46 -15.17 14.86 -5.26
C GLN A 46 -14.27 14.63 -4.05
N TYR A 47 -13.23 13.79 -4.20
CA TYR A 47 -12.40 13.32 -3.08
C TYR A 47 -10.98 13.91 -3.11
N TRP A 48 -10.44 14.15 -4.30
CA TRP A 48 -9.02 14.45 -4.48
C TRP A 48 -8.80 15.76 -5.24
N ASN A 49 -7.77 16.51 -4.84
CA ASN A 49 -7.15 17.54 -5.65
C ASN A 49 -6.02 16.89 -6.46
N ARG A 50 -6.07 17.00 -7.78
CA ARG A 50 -4.91 16.64 -8.59
C ARG A 50 -3.88 17.77 -8.56
N THR A 51 -2.67 17.48 -8.08
CA THR A 51 -1.57 18.44 -7.99
C THR A 51 -0.86 18.61 -9.34
N ASN A 52 -0.04 19.65 -9.47
CA ASN A 52 0.70 19.94 -10.70
C ASN A 52 1.70 18.83 -11.09
N ASN A 53 2.24 18.11 -10.11
CA ASN A 53 3.11 16.95 -10.34
C ASN A 53 2.33 15.64 -10.59
N GLY A 54 1.00 15.71 -10.74
CA GLY A 54 0.17 14.55 -11.07
C GLY A 54 -0.22 13.66 -9.89
N GLY A 55 0.13 14.03 -8.67
CA GLY A 55 -0.31 13.35 -7.45
C GLY A 55 -1.75 13.67 -7.08
N PHE A 56 -2.32 12.89 -6.16
CA PHE A 56 -3.66 13.09 -5.63
C PHE A 56 -3.59 13.46 -4.16
N GLU A 57 -3.91 14.71 -3.85
CA GLU A 57 -4.00 15.24 -2.49
C GLU A 57 -5.45 15.10 -2.00
N LEU A 58 -5.64 14.46 -0.86
CA LEU A 58 -6.96 14.29 -0.26
C LEU A 58 -7.54 15.66 0.10
N LYS A 59 -8.81 15.90 -0.26
CA LYS A 59 -9.48 17.16 0.08
C LYS A 59 -9.72 17.28 1.59
N ASN A 60 -9.57 18.50 2.09
CA ASN A 60 -9.87 18.82 3.49
C ASN A 60 -11.30 18.42 3.87
N GLY A 61 -11.45 17.71 4.98
CA GLY A 61 -12.73 17.26 5.51
C GLY A 61 -13.33 16.01 4.83
N VAL A 62 -12.67 15.45 3.82
CA VAL A 62 -13.07 14.18 3.21
C VAL A 62 -12.54 13.00 4.04
N SER A 63 -13.36 11.96 4.22
CA SER A 63 -12.94 10.71 4.86
C SER A 63 -11.87 10.00 4.01
N PRO A 64 -10.69 9.69 4.57
CA PRO A 64 -9.64 8.96 3.86
C PRO A 64 -10.11 7.60 3.32
N SER A 65 -10.80 6.81 4.13
CA SER A 65 -11.32 5.50 3.71
C SER A 65 -12.36 5.61 2.61
N ALA A 66 -13.26 6.59 2.68
CA ALA A 66 -14.23 6.85 1.61
C ALA A 66 -13.53 7.22 0.29
N ALA A 67 -12.50 8.06 0.35
CA ALA A 67 -11.73 8.47 -0.82
C ALA A 67 -10.95 7.31 -1.46
N ILE A 68 -10.35 6.43 -0.65
CA ILE A 68 -9.68 5.22 -1.14
C ILE A 68 -10.68 4.24 -1.73
N ARG A 69 -11.80 3.95 -1.04
CA ARG A 69 -12.84 3.04 -1.55
C ARG A 69 -13.42 3.52 -2.88
N ASP A 70 -13.58 4.82 -3.07
CA ASP A 70 -14.07 5.41 -4.31
C ASP A 70 -13.21 5.04 -5.54
N ILE A 71 -11.91 4.83 -5.36
CA ILE A 71 -11.00 4.40 -6.44
C ILE A 71 -11.40 3.02 -6.99
N PHE A 72 -11.84 2.12 -6.12
CA PHE A 72 -12.23 0.75 -6.51
C PHE A 72 -13.66 0.67 -7.03
N VAL A 73 -14.55 1.57 -6.57
CA VAL A 73 -15.96 1.61 -6.98
C VAL A 73 -16.15 2.41 -8.28
N ASN A 74 -15.49 3.55 -8.38
CA ASN A 74 -15.58 4.49 -9.50
C ASN A 74 -14.28 4.54 -10.30
N GLY A 75 -13.60 3.41 -10.48
CA GLY A 75 -12.28 3.33 -11.10
C GLY A 75 -12.17 4.03 -12.45
N ARG A 76 -13.25 4.08 -13.24
CA ARG A 76 -13.32 4.85 -14.49
C ARG A 76 -13.05 6.34 -14.32
N LEU A 77 -13.18 6.93 -13.14
CA LEU A 77 -12.82 8.31 -12.81
C LEU A 77 -11.34 8.49 -12.44
N TYR A 78 -10.57 7.40 -12.39
CA TYR A 78 -9.15 7.42 -12.04
C TYR A 78 -8.21 6.87 -13.13
N ALA A 79 -7.06 7.54 -13.31
CA ALA A 79 -5.90 6.98 -13.99
C ALA A 79 -4.60 7.44 -13.34
N PHE A 80 -3.68 6.51 -13.09
CA PHE A 80 -2.50 6.74 -12.26
C PHE A 80 -1.37 5.76 -12.58
N GLU A 81 -0.20 6.02 -11.99
CA GLU A 81 1.03 5.23 -12.15
C GLU A 81 0.99 3.89 -11.38
N CYS A 82 1.86 2.95 -11.75
CA CYS A 82 1.88 1.62 -11.14
C CYS A 82 2.28 1.64 -9.65
N ALA A 83 3.21 2.52 -9.24
CA ALA A 83 3.58 2.69 -7.82
C ALA A 83 2.39 3.17 -6.96
N MET A 84 1.62 4.15 -7.47
CA MET A 84 0.41 4.64 -6.79
C MET A 84 -0.63 3.52 -6.63
N ALA A 85 -0.77 2.66 -7.63
CA ALA A 85 -1.69 1.52 -7.58
C ALA A 85 -1.36 0.56 -6.42
N MET A 86 -0.07 0.29 -6.17
CA MET A 86 0.35 -0.57 -5.06
C MET A 86 -0.05 0.04 -3.71
N VAL A 87 0.25 1.31 -3.49
CA VAL A 87 -0.13 2.02 -2.25
C VAL A 87 -1.64 2.00 -2.04
N MET A 88 -2.44 2.27 -3.08
CA MET A 88 -3.90 2.24 -3.01
C MET A 88 -4.45 0.85 -2.65
N ILE A 89 -3.86 -0.22 -3.19
CA ILE A 89 -4.21 -1.62 -2.88
C ILE A 89 -3.92 -1.91 -1.40
N LEU A 90 -2.74 -1.52 -0.90
CA LEU A 90 -2.36 -1.73 0.49
C LEU A 90 -3.26 -0.94 1.45
N TYR A 91 -3.66 0.28 1.09
CA TYR A 91 -4.65 1.04 1.86
C TYR A 91 -6.02 0.38 1.87
N LYS A 92 -6.53 -0.08 0.73
CA LYS A 92 -7.81 -0.78 0.67
C LYS A 92 -7.81 -2.04 1.53
N ALA A 93 -6.74 -2.84 1.46
CA ALA A 93 -6.58 -4.01 2.31
C ALA A 93 -6.52 -3.64 3.80
N THR A 94 -5.79 -2.57 4.15
CA THR A 94 -5.73 -2.06 5.52
C THR A 94 -7.12 -1.66 6.02
N ILE A 95 -7.90 -0.89 5.23
CA ILE A 95 -9.29 -0.51 5.56
C ILE A 95 -10.14 -1.75 5.83
N ASP A 96 -10.03 -2.77 5.00
CA ASP A 96 -10.82 -4.01 5.15
C ASP A 96 -10.42 -4.82 6.40
N MET A 97 -9.18 -4.67 6.89
CA MET A 97 -8.68 -5.38 8.07
C MET A 97 -8.96 -4.65 9.39
N ILE A 98 -8.81 -3.32 9.42
CA ILE A 98 -8.92 -2.54 10.67
C ILE A 98 -10.20 -1.70 10.76
N GLY A 99 -10.95 -1.60 9.67
CA GLY A 99 -12.16 -0.80 9.55
C GLY A 99 -11.92 0.69 9.30
N GLU A 100 -12.92 1.35 8.70
CA GLU A 100 -12.88 2.76 8.30
C GLU A 100 -12.57 3.70 9.47
N GLY A 101 -13.20 3.51 10.62
CA GLY A 101 -13.01 4.39 11.78
C GLY A 101 -11.64 4.27 12.47
N ALA A 102 -10.91 3.18 12.25
CA ALA A 102 -9.50 3.07 12.64
C ALA A 102 -8.62 3.70 11.57
N PHE A 103 -8.86 3.36 10.30
CA PHE A 103 -8.12 3.92 9.17
C PHE A 103 -8.17 5.45 9.15
N ASP A 104 -9.36 6.05 9.17
CA ASP A 104 -9.57 7.50 9.14
C ASP A 104 -8.94 8.24 10.33
N ARG A 105 -8.67 7.53 11.43
CA ARG A 105 -7.99 8.11 12.58
C ARG A 105 -6.48 8.23 12.35
N TYR A 106 -5.88 7.21 11.75
CA TYR A 106 -4.42 7.11 11.62
C TYR A 106 -3.90 7.64 10.29
N PHE A 107 -4.63 7.41 9.19
CA PHE A 107 -4.22 7.72 7.83
C PHE A 107 -4.87 9.02 7.35
N GLN A 108 -4.36 10.16 7.83
CA GLN A 108 -4.93 11.49 7.56
C GLN A 108 -4.12 12.25 6.50
N ASN A 109 -4.78 13.19 5.80
CA ASN A 109 -4.13 14.08 4.83
C ASN A 109 -3.34 13.32 3.74
N LEU A 110 -3.94 12.24 3.21
CA LEU A 110 -3.30 11.37 2.25
C LEU A 110 -2.84 12.14 1.01
N PHE A 111 -1.62 11.84 0.56
CA PHE A 111 -1.09 12.28 -0.71
C PHE A 111 -0.59 11.06 -1.48
N LEU A 112 -1.23 10.76 -2.62
CA LEU A 112 -0.87 9.63 -3.47
C LEU A 112 0.00 10.13 -4.61
N TRP A 113 1.28 9.81 -4.58
CA TRP A 113 2.23 10.16 -5.64
C TRP A 113 3.45 9.23 -5.55
N ASP A 114 3.75 8.51 -6.63
CA ASP A 114 4.81 7.49 -6.65
C ASP A 114 4.67 6.50 -5.47
N TRP A 115 5.76 6.20 -4.77
CA TRP A 115 5.80 5.45 -3.52
C TRP A 115 5.60 6.31 -2.26
N SER A 116 5.07 7.53 -2.39
CA SER A 116 4.69 8.32 -1.22
C SER A 116 3.50 7.63 -0.52
N TYR A 117 3.72 7.25 0.73
CA TYR A 117 2.71 6.68 1.61
C TYR A 117 2.79 7.30 3.01
N ASP A 118 1.65 7.37 3.69
CA ASP A 118 1.53 7.68 5.11
C ASP A 118 2.34 6.69 5.97
N ASP A 119 3.18 7.21 6.87
CA ASP A 119 4.10 6.44 7.72
C ASP A 119 3.42 5.30 8.51
N ASN A 120 2.10 5.39 8.76
CA ASN A 120 1.34 4.32 9.43
C ASN A 120 1.12 3.08 8.53
N LEU A 121 1.50 3.09 7.26
CA LEU A 121 1.45 1.88 6.43
C LEU A 121 2.57 0.89 6.79
N ARG A 122 3.74 1.42 7.22
CA ARG A 122 4.96 0.68 7.58
C ARG A 122 5.26 -0.52 6.69
N LEU A 123 6.02 -0.31 5.63
CA LEU A 123 6.44 -1.39 4.74
C LEU A 123 7.69 -2.08 5.29
N ILE A 124 7.68 -3.41 5.22
CA ILE A 124 8.82 -4.31 5.45
C ILE A 124 9.27 -4.81 4.09
N THR A 125 10.58 -4.77 3.86
CA THR A 125 11.21 -5.29 2.64
C THR A 125 12.04 -6.52 2.97
N THR A 126 11.90 -7.56 2.14
CA THR A 126 12.82 -8.69 2.09
C THR A 126 13.52 -8.74 0.73
N PHE A 127 14.76 -9.22 0.73
CA PHE A 127 15.55 -9.49 -0.47
C PHE A 127 15.82 -10.99 -0.63
N ASN A 128 15.13 -11.84 0.13
CA ASN A 128 15.25 -13.29 0.03
C ASN A 128 14.06 -13.83 -0.79
N PRO A 129 14.27 -14.31 -2.03
CA PRO A 129 13.18 -14.84 -2.86
C PRO A 129 12.38 -15.97 -2.21
N SER A 130 12.98 -16.73 -1.28
CA SER A 130 12.29 -17.82 -0.57
C SER A 130 11.31 -17.36 0.50
N GLU A 131 11.37 -16.09 0.91
CA GLU A 131 10.41 -15.48 1.85
C GLU A 131 9.19 -14.87 1.15
N ARG A 132 9.18 -14.83 -0.19
CA ARG A 132 8.05 -14.30 -0.95
C ARG A 132 6.81 -15.13 -0.77
N THR A 133 5.70 -14.44 -0.60
CA THR A 133 4.39 -15.06 -0.44
C THR A 133 3.31 -14.27 -1.17
N PRO A 134 2.18 -14.92 -1.52
CA PRO A 134 1.04 -14.21 -2.08
C PRO A 134 0.61 -13.03 -1.20
N GLY A 135 0.30 -11.90 -1.83
CA GLY A 135 0.03 -10.62 -1.17
C GLY A 135 1.24 -9.70 -1.06
N ASP A 136 2.46 -10.16 -1.36
CA ASP A 136 3.62 -9.27 -1.47
C ASP A 136 3.54 -8.38 -2.72
N VAL A 137 4.07 -7.17 -2.61
CA VAL A 137 4.42 -6.35 -3.75
C VAL A 137 5.82 -6.75 -4.21
N VAL A 138 5.96 -7.08 -5.49
CA VAL A 138 7.22 -7.48 -6.11
C VAL A 138 7.56 -6.53 -7.25
N TYR A 139 8.82 -6.55 -7.69
CA TYR A 139 9.29 -5.68 -8.76
C TYR A 139 9.93 -6.48 -9.91
N PHE A 140 9.42 -6.27 -11.12
CA PHE A 140 10.03 -6.74 -12.36
C PHE A 140 10.93 -5.65 -12.91
N LYS A 141 12.25 -5.88 -12.97
CA LYS A 141 13.22 -4.89 -13.43
C LYS A 141 13.47 -5.06 -14.92
N ASN A 142 13.52 -3.94 -15.66
CA ASN A 142 13.93 -3.89 -17.06
C ASN A 142 15.23 -3.06 -17.20
N PRO A 143 16.41 -3.68 -17.05
CA PRO A 143 17.68 -2.95 -16.97
C PRO A 143 18.04 -2.20 -18.25
N ASP A 144 17.61 -2.72 -19.41
CA ASP A 144 17.92 -2.19 -20.75
C ASP A 144 16.71 -1.51 -21.39
N HIS A 145 15.77 -0.99 -20.59
CA HIS A 145 14.64 -0.22 -21.10
C HIS A 145 15.12 0.96 -21.97
N ASP A 146 14.29 1.35 -22.93
CA ASP A 146 14.52 2.55 -23.74
C ASP A 146 14.57 3.80 -22.84
N PRO A 147 15.68 4.57 -22.80
CA PRO A 147 15.84 5.73 -21.92
C PRO A 147 14.78 6.83 -22.11
N ASP A 148 14.15 6.90 -23.28
CA ASP A 148 13.07 7.87 -23.55
C ASP A 148 11.71 7.42 -22.97
N LYS A 149 11.65 6.20 -22.41
CA LYS A 149 10.47 5.50 -21.90
C LYS A 149 10.66 5.09 -20.45
N GLN A 150 10.81 6.08 -19.57
CA GLN A 150 11.11 5.87 -18.15
C GLN A 150 10.07 5.00 -17.42
N GLU A 151 8.82 5.01 -17.88
CA GLU A 151 7.74 4.15 -17.36
C GLU A 151 7.97 2.64 -17.62
N TRP A 152 8.91 2.30 -18.50
CA TRP A 152 9.24 0.91 -18.86
C TRP A 152 10.52 0.39 -18.19
N GLN A 153 11.11 1.14 -17.25
CA GLN A 153 12.27 0.70 -16.45
C GLN A 153 11.99 -0.51 -15.56
N GLY A 154 10.71 -0.81 -15.33
CA GLY A 154 10.24 -1.98 -14.63
C GLY A 154 8.75 -1.88 -14.34
N GLU A 155 8.24 -2.83 -13.56
CA GLU A 155 6.83 -2.89 -13.18
C GLU A 155 6.68 -3.37 -11.74
N ASN A 156 5.99 -2.58 -10.93
CA ASN A 156 5.53 -3.01 -9.61
C ASN A 156 4.30 -3.92 -9.78
N ALA A 157 4.26 -5.03 -9.06
CA ALA A 157 3.15 -5.96 -9.17
C ALA A 157 2.76 -6.59 -7.82
N ILE A 158 1.49 -6.94 -7.67
CA ILE A 158 1.04 -7.79 -6.54
C ILE A 158 1.19 -9.26 -6.94
N MET A 159 1.90 -10.04 -6.13
CA MET A 159 1.95 -11.50 -6.27
C MET A 159 0.61 -12.11 -5.83
N LEU A 160 -0.17 -12.63 -6.77
CA LEU A 160 -1.50 -13.20 -6.51
C LEU A 160 -1.43 -14.69 -6.12
N GLY A 161 -0.33 -15.35 -6.47
CA GLY A 161 -0.13 -16.79 -6.31
C GLY A 161 1.09 -17.26 -7.09
N PRO A 162 1.31 -18.58 -7.19
CA PRO A 162 2.34 -19.15 -8.05
C PRO A 162 2.18 -18.67 -9.50
N ASP A 163 3.24 -18.09 -10.05
CA ASP A 163 3.31 -17.60 -11.44
C ASP A 163 2.12 -16.71 -11.87
N ARG A 164 1.63 -15.85 -10.96
CA ARG A 164 0.49 -14.99 -11.24
C ARG A 164 0.64 -13.64 -10.53
N TYR A 165 0.70 -12.59 -11.33
CA TYR A 165 1.02 -11.23 -10.88
C TYR A 165 0.04 -10.22 -11.47
N TYR A 166 -0.37 -9.24 -10.68
CA TYR A 166 -1.11 -8.08 -11.16
C TYR A 166 -0.18 -6.87 -11.26
N GLY A 167 0.08 -6.41 -12.48
CA GLY A 167 0.74 -5.13 -12.76
C GLY A 167 -0.29 -4.10 -13.25
N HIS A 168 -0.25 -2.88 -12.73
CA HIS A 168 -1.22 -1.86 -13.10
C HIS A 168 -0.92 -1.32 -14.50
N GLY A 169 -1.84 -1.57 -15.45
CA GLY A 169 -1.65 -1.26 -16.88
C GLY A 169 -1.33 -2.50 -17.72
N LEU A 170 -0.64 -3.48 -17.15
CA LEU A 170 -0.40 -4.79 -17.78
C LEU A 170 -1.50 -5.82 -17.50
N GLY A 171 -2.23 -5.65 -16.39
CA GLY A 171 -3.24 -6.57 -15.89
C GLY A 171 -2.62 -7.79 -15.22
N ILE A 172 -3.37 -8.89 -15.17
CA ILE A 172 -2.93 -10.15 -14.57
C ILE A 172 -2.14 -10.98 -15.60
N LYS A 173 -0.91 -11.36 -15.26
CA LYS A 173 0.01 -12.11 -16.14
C LYS A 173 0.87 -13.12 -15.35
N THR A 174 1.48 -14.05 -16.08
CA THR A 174 2.58 -14.90 -15.59
C THR A 174 3.88 -14.10 -15.53
N GLU A 175 4.90 -14.61 -14.83
CA GLU A 175 6.24 -14.02 -14.77
C GLU A 175 6.82 -13.85 -16.19
N GLU A 176 6.74 -14.90 -17.01
CA GLU A 176 7.20 -14.88 -18.40
C GLU A 176 6.50 -13.81 -19.23
N ALA A 177 5.17 -13.66 -19.07
CA ALA A 177 4.41 -12.67 -19.83
C ALA A 177 4.66 -11.23 -19.35
N MET A 178 4.98 -11.02 -18.06
CA MET A 178 5.45 -9.74 -17.52
C MET A 178 6.80 -9.38 -18.13
N ILE A 179 7.78 -10.30 -18.05
CA ILE A 179 9.13 -10.14 -18.61
C ILE A 179 9.06 -9.88 -20.12
N ALA A 180 8.24 -10.64 -20.86
CA ALA A 180 8.05 -10.45 -22.29
C ALA A 180 7.45 -9.08 -22.63
N SER A 181 6.62 -8.51 -21.74
CA SER A 181 6.05 -7.18 -21.94
C SER A 181 7.10 -6.09 -21.76
N LEU A 182 7.92 -6.16 -20.72
CA LEU A 182 9.03 -5.25 -20.49
C LEU A 182 10.11 -5.36 -21.60
N ASN A 183 10.41 -6.58 -22.03
CA ASN A 183 11.45 -6.84 -23.04
C ASN A 183 11.15 -6.23 -24.41
N ARG A 184 9.88 -5.92 -24.73
CA ARG A 184 9.47 -5.24 -25.97
C ARG A 184 9.86 -3.76 -25.98
N GLU A 185 10.13 -3.18 -24.81
CA GLU A 185 10.36 -1.75 -24.61
C GLU A 185 11.84 -1.47 -24.26
N ARG A 186 12.73 -2.36 -24.68
CA ARG A 186 14.18 -2.23 -24.54
C ARG A 186 14.80 -1.48 -25.71
N VAL A 187 16.02 -0.99 -25.51
CA VAL A 187 16.84 -0.43 -26.59
C VAL A 187 17.06 -1.44 -27.73
N PRO A 188 17.12 -1.00 -29.01
CA PRO A 188 17.34 -1.90 -30.14
C PRO A 188 18.59 -2.77 -29.99
N GLY A 189 18.45 -4.08 -30.22
CA GLY A 189 19.56 -5.02 -30.16
C GLY A 189 19.96 -5.49 -28.74
N SER A 190 19.27 -5.03 -27.68
CA SER A 190 19.54 -5.48 -26.32
C SER A 190 19.42 -7.00 -26.18
N ARG A 191 20.39 -7.60 -25.48
CA ARG A 191 20.41 -9.02 -25.10
C ARG A 191 20.19 -9.23 -23.59
N ILE A 192 20.02 -8.16 -22.82
CA ILE A 192 19.77 -8.24 -21.38
C ILE A 192 18.26 -8.27 -21.18
N SER A 193 17.75 -9.35 -20.60
CA SER A 193 16.32 -9.52 -20.31
C SER A 193 15.92 -8.76 -19.06
N ALA A 194 14.67 -8.31 -19.03
CA ALA A 194 13.95 -8.05 -17.80
C ALA A 194 13.85 -9.31 -16.94
N TYR A 195 13.70 -9.14 -15.63
CA TYR A 195 13.65 -10.23 -14.66
C TYR A 195 12.86 -9.83 -13.40
N LEU A 196 12.31 -10.82 -12.69
CA LEU A 196 11.76 -10.61 -11.35
C LEU A 196 12.91 -10.38 -10.36
N SER A 197 12.95 -9.20 -9.74
CA SER A 197 14.02 -8.83 -8.80
C SER A 197 13.95 -9.65 -7.50
N ASP A 198 15.00 -9.58 -6.69
CA ASP A 198 15.08 -10.26 -5.39
C ASP A 198 14.15 -9.63 -4.32
N GLU A 199 13.73 -8.40 -4.55
CA GLU A 199 12.95 -7.58 -3.62
C GLU A 199 11.46 -7.96 -3.56
N ALA A 200 10.92 -7.99 -2.34
CA ALA A 200 9.49 -8.05 -2.07
C ALA A 200 9.14 -7.18 -0.85
N LEU A 201 7.97 -6.54 -0.90
CA LEU A 201 7.49 -5.61 0.12
C LEU A 201 6.11 -6.04 0.62
N HIS A 202 5.88 -5.88 1.91
CA HIS A 202 4.54 -6.04 2.50
C HIS A 202 4.37 -5.12 3.72
N PRO A 203 3.12 -4.85 4.15
CA PRO A 203 2.88 -4.11 5.39
C PRO A 203 3.42 -4.87 6.62
N ASP A 204 3.81 -4.14 7.66
CA ASP A 204 4.02 -4.68 9.00
C ASP A 204 2.67 -5.11 9.59
N PHE A 205 2.32 -6.38 9.37
CA PHE A 205 1.03 -6.92 9.75
C PHE A 205 0.74 -6.79 11.26
N ALA A 206 1.77 -6.98 12.10
CA ALA A 206 1.64 -6.85 13.55
C ALA A 206 1.32 -5.40 13.94
N TYR A 207 1.98 -4.44 13.31
CA TYR A 207 1.70 -3.03 13.53
C TYR A 207 0.29 -2.65 13.05
N ILE A 208 -0.11 -3.05 11.84
CA ILE A 208 -1.44 -2.78 11.31
C ILE A 208 -2.52 -3.36 12.22
N GLN A 209 -2.32 -4.59 12.73
CA GLN A 209 -3.23 -5.20 13.70
C GLN A 209 -3.42 -4.32 14.94
N SER A 210 -2.33 -3.73 15.46
CA SER A 210 -2.37 -2.87 16.65
C SER A 210 -3.23 -1.61 16.45
N LEU A 211 -3.29 -1.07 15.23
CA LEU A 211 -4.11 0.10 14.90
C LEU A 211 -5.60 -0.19 15.07
N GLY A 212 -6.05 -1.39 14.66
CA GLY A 212 -7.43 -1.84 14.86
C GLY A 212 -7.80 -2.08 16.32
N GLN A 213 -6.84 -2.58 17.13
CA GLN A 213 -7.06 -2.92 18.54
C GLN A 213 -7.02 -1.72 19.49
N SER A 214 -6.49 -0.58 19.05
CA SER A 214 -6.29 0.63 19.87
C SER A 214 -7.57 1.25 20.49
N ARG A 215 -8.75 0.66 20.26
CA ARG A 215 -10.00 0.94 21.00
C ARG A 215 -10.68 -0.28 21.66
N ALA A 216 -10.30 -1.51 21.35
CA ALA A 216 -10.96 -2.70 21.91
C ALA A 216 -10.64 -2.91 23.41
N VAL A 217 -9.55 -2.32 23.93
CA VAL A 217 -9.08 -2.50 25.32
C VAL A 217 -9.65 -1.46 26.30
N ARG A 218 -10.70 -0.70 25.95
CA ARG A 218 -11.48 0.11 26.92
C ARG A 218 -12.93 -0.37 27.07
N LYS A 219 -13.07 -1.65 27.42
CA LYS A 219 -14.22 -2.17 28.19
C LYS A 219 -13.72 -3.13 29.27
N THR A 220 -13.02 -2.60 30.27
CA THR A 220 -12.99 -3.25 31.59
C THR A 220 -14.00 -2.57 32.47
N ASN A 221 -15.14 -3.23 32.69
CA ASN A 221 -16.00 -3.00 33.84
C ASN A 221 -15.20 -3.41 35.08
N GLY A 222 -14.42 -2.49 35.64
CA GLY A 222 -13.76 -2.61 36.94
C GLY A 222 -14.36 -1.60 37.92
N PRO A 223 -14.59 -1.96 39.20
CA PRO A 223 -15.28 -1.11 40.15
C PRO A 223 -14.50 0.19 40.39
N ARG A 224 -15.26 1.29 40.52
CA ARG A 224 -14.74 2.63 40.84
C ARG A 224 -14.12 2.64 42.23
N THR A 225 -12.79 2.64 42.28
CA THR A 225 -12.04 3.21 43.41
C THR A 225 -10.72 3.77 42.91
N ALA A 226 -10.78 4.99 42.37
CA ALA A 226 -9.59 5.82 42.19
C ALA A 226 -9.53 6.80 43.36
N ILE A 227 -8.66 6.51 44.33
CA ILE A 227 -8.27 7.46 45.37
C ILE A 227 -7.17 8.35 44.77
N TYR A 228 -7.43 9.64 44.64
CA TYR A 228 -6.43 10.63 44.25
C TYR A 228 -5.82 11.24 45.51
N SER A 229 -4.51 11.05 45.72
CA SER A 229 -3.74 11.82 46.70
C SER A 229 -2.88 12.85 45.96
N ARG A 230 -2.99 14.12 46.37
CA ARG A 230 -2.25 15.25 45.82
C ARG A 230 -1.34 15.77 46.93
N ILE A 231 -0.05 15.43 46.88
CA ILE A 231 0.96 16.01 47.79
C ILE A 231 1.48 17.28 47.13
N GLY A 232 1.16 18.43 47.72
CA GLY A 232 1.69 19.73 47.34
C GLY A 232 2.97 20.07 48.09
N CYS A 233 3.91 20.74 47.43
CA CYS A 233 4.93 21.55 48.07
C CYS A 233 5.26 22.74 47.16
N LYS A 234 4.90 23.94 47.59
CA LYS A 234 5.56 25.19 47.19
C LYS A 234 5.60 26.10 48.42
N THR A 235 6.79 26.18 48.98
CA THR A 235 7.19 27.07 50.07
C THR A 235 7.37 28.48 49.51
N TYR A 236 6.80 29.49 50.19
CA TYR A 236 7.25 30.88 50.10
C TYR A 236 7.53 31.35 51.53
N ILE A 237 8.76 31.80 51.76
CA ILE A 237 9.18 32.52 52.97
C ILE A 237 9.12 34.02 52.63
N LYS A 238 8.67 34.81 53.61
CA LYS A 238 8.51 36.28 53.55
C LYS A 238 9.81 37.01 53.22
#